data_AF-A0A2A2YED3-F1
#
_entry.id   AF-A0A2A2YED3-F1
#
_cell.length_a   1.000
_cell.length_b   1.000
_cell.length_c   1.000
_cell.angle_alpha   90.00
_cell.angle_beta   90.00
_cell.angle_gamma   90.00
#
_symmetry.space_group_name_H-M   'P 1'
#
loop_
_entity.id
_entity.type
_entity.pdbx_description
1 polymer ?
#
loop_
_entity_poly.entity_id
_entity_poly.type
_entity_poly.pdbx_seq_one_letter_code
_entity_poly.pdbx_strand_id
1 'polypeptide(L)'
;MKSLLSTIGLVTLIIGSHAAESPAASKPNVIIILADALAYSELGCYASQIATPNLEALAKEGLRFHSSAIPRVVGRRVPHY
;
A
#
# COMPACT_ATOMS: atom_id res chain seq x y z
N MET A 1 -18.26 -32.99 -46.51
CA MET A 1 -17.07 -32.10 -46.41
C MET A 1 -17.41 -30.69 -45.94
N LYS A 2 -18.56 -30.10 -46.35
CA LYS A 2 -18.97 -28.73 -45.96
C LYS A 2 -19.34 -28.57 -44.47
N SER A 3 -19.90 -29.61 -43.84
CA SER A 3 -20.28 -29.60 -42.41
C SER A 3 -19.08 -29.61 -41.46
N LEU A 4 -17.93 -30.15 -41.89
CA LEU A 4 -16.71 -30.25 -41.08
C LEU A 4 -15.98 -28.91 -40.96
N LEU A 5 -16.00 -28.07 -42.02
CA LEU A 5 -15.45 -26.72 -41.95
C LEU A 5 -16.32 -25.80 -41.08
N SER A 6 -17.64 -26.00 -41.07
CA SER A 6 -18.56 -25.19 -40.26
C SER A 6 -18.41 -25.45 -38.77
N THR A 7 -18.17 -26.70 -38.35
CA THR A 7 -18.00 -27.04 -36.93
C THR A 7 -16.68 -26.54 -36.36
N ILE A 8 -15.60 -26.57 -37.15
CA ILE A 8 -14.31 -25.99 -36.73
C ILE A 8 -14.44 -24.48 -36.51
N GLY A 9 -15.10 -23.76 -37.42
CA GLY A 9 -15.35 -22.33 -37.26
C GLY A 9 -16.17 -21.98 -36.01
N LEU A 10 -17.17 -22.82 -35.68
CA LEU A 10 -18.02 -22.63 -34.49
C LEU A 10 -17.24 -22.88 -33.19
N VAL A 11 -16.37 -23.88 -33.15
CA VAL A 11 -15.53 -24.18 -31.98
C VAL A 11 -14.53 -23.05 -31.71
N THR A 12 -13.92 -22.48 -32.76
CA THR A 12 -13.00 -21.33 -32.62
C THR A 12 -13.69 -20.08 -32.09
N LEU A 13 -14.97 -19.87 -32.43
CA LEU A 13 -15.76 -18.72 -31.95
C LEU A 13 -16.15 -18.86 -30.46
N ILE A 14 -16.38 -20.08 -29.99
CA ILE A 14 -16.74 -20.35 -28.59
C ILE A 14 -15.52 -20.15 -27.66
N ILE A 15 -14.32 -20.51 -28.13
CA ILE A 15 -13.07 -20.32 -27.35
C ILE A 15 -12.71 -18.83 -27.24
N GLY A 16 -12.97 -18.04 -28.28
CA GLY A 16 -12.70 -16.59 -28.28
C GLY A 16 -13.64 -15.75 -27.41
N SER A 17 -14.75 -16.32 -26.95
CA SER A 17 -15.82 -15.59 -26.24
C SER A 17 -15.77 -15.72 -24.72
N HIS A 18 -14.67 -16.24 -24.15
CA HIS A 18 -14.42 -16.09 -22.71
C HIS A 18 -14.09 -14.63 -22.41
N ALA A 19 -15.13 -13.82 -22.22
CA ALA A 19 -15.02 -12.52 -21.59
C ALA A 19 -14.41 -12.77 -20.20
N ALA A 20 -13.13 -12.46 -20.05
CA ALA A 20 -12.46 -12.47 -18.76
C ALA A 20 -13.16 -11.42 -17.90
N GLU A 21 -14.01 -11.88 -16.99
CA GLU A 21 -14.61 -11.04 -15.97
C GLU A 21 -13.46 -10.56 -15.08
N SER A 22 -13.06 -9.31 -15.28
CA SER A 22 -12.06 -8.67 -14.43
C SER A 22 -12.64 -8.66 -13.02
N PRO A 23 -12.02 -9.33 -12.04
CA PRO A 23 -12.53 -9.29 -10.68
C PRO A 23 -12.60 -7.82 -10.28
N ALA A 24 -13.82 -7.35 -10.00
CA ALA A 24 -14.03 -5.97 -9.56
C ALA A 24 -13.06 -5.72 -8.39
N ALA A 25 -12.07 -4.86 -8.62
CA ALA A 25 -10.97 -4.68 -7.68
C ALA A 25 -11.58 -4.27 -6.33
N SER A 26 -11.47 -5.17 -5.35
CA SER A 26 -12.00 -4.92 -4.01
C SER A 26 -11.41 -3.62 -3.49
N LYS A 27 -12.27 -2.72 -3.00
CA LYS A 27 -11.82 -1.43 -2.46
C LYS A 27 -10.86 -1.69 -1.29
N PRO A 28 -9.64 -1.10 -1.29
CA PRO A 28 -8.72 -1.32 -0.19
C PRO A 28 -9.24 -0.69 1.10
N ASN A 29 -8.92 -1.31 2.22
CA ASN A 29 -9.09 -0.69 3.53
C ASN A 29 -7.92 0.28 3.76
N VAL A 30 -8.22 1.50 4.18
CA VAL A 30 -7.21 2.53 4.46
C VAL A 30 -7.19 2.80 5.96
N ILE A 31 -6.04 2.57 6.59
CA ILE A 31 -5.81 2.82 8.02
C ILE A 31 -4.78 3.96 8.14
N ILE A 32 -5.11 4.99 8.92
CA ILE A 32 -4.21 6.10 9.22
C ILE A 32 -3.85 6.02 10.70
N ILE A 33 -2.55 5.89 10.99
CA ILE A 33 -2.01 5.90 12.35
C ILE A 33 -1.24 7.20 12.52
N LEU A 34 -1.64 8.00 13.51
CA LEU A 34 -0.99 9.26 13.87
C LEU A 34 -0.44 9.14 15.30
N ALA A 35 0.82 9.54 15.48
CA ALA A 35 1.45 9.64 16.78
C ALA A 35 1.79 11.10 17.09
N ASP A 36 1.39 11.57 18.28
CA ASP A 36 1.73 12.92 18.73
C ASP A 36 3.16 12.97 19.29
N ALA A 37 3.88 14.05 18.98
CA ALA A 37 5.24 14.33 19.44
C ALA A 37 6.31 13.25 19.19
N LEU A 38 6.05 12.25 18.33
CA LEU A 38 7.01 11.22 17.99
C LEU A 38 8.10 11.78 17.06
N ALA A 39 9.35 11.69 17.49
CA ALA A 39 10.49 12.15 16.70
C ALA A 39 11.02 11.04 15.79
N TYR A 40 11.55 11.44 14.63
CA TYR A 40 12.22 10.53 13.68
C TYR A 40 13.34 9.71 14.33
N SER A 41 14.09 10.32 15.25
CA SER A 41 15.20 9.69 15.99
C SER A 41 14.75 8.65 17.03
N GLU A 42 13.44 8.45 17.23
CA GLU A 42 12.89 7.47 18.18
C GLU A 42 12.42 6.18 17.49
N LEU A 43 12.52 6.11 16.16
CA LEU A 43 12.13 4.95 15.37
C LEU A 43 13.36 4.15 14.94
N GLY A 44 13.39 2.86 15.23
CA GLY A 44 14.51 1.98 14.87
C GLY A 44 14.69 1.87 13.36
N CYS A 45 13.61 1.95 12.58
CA CYS A 45 13.68 2.03 11.12
C CYS A 45 14.35 3.33 10.60
N TYR A 46 14.64 4.29 11.48
CA TYR A 46 15.36 5.52 11.19
C TYR A 46 16.69 5.62 11.98
N ALA A 47 17.26 4.48 12.35
CA ALA A 47 18.54 4.34 13.08
C ALA A 47 18.49 4.81 14.54
N SER A 48 17.32 4.77 15.18
CA SER A 48 17.23 4.86 16.64
C SER A 48 17.84 3.63 17.33
N GLN A 49 18.24 3.81 18.59
CA GLN A 49 18.60 2.69 19.50
C GLN A 49 17.35 2.01 20.08
N ILE A 50 16.16 2.62 19.94
CA ILE A 50 14.90 2.07 20.39
C ILE A 50 14.36 1.09 19.34
N ALA A 51 14.19 -0.17 19.73
CA ALA A 51 13.62 -1.19 18.86
C ALA A 51 12.11 -0.96 18.66
N THR A 52 11.69 -0.88 17.40
CA THR A 52 10.28 -0.64 17.01
C THR A 52 9.82 -1.71 16.01
N PRO A 53 9.77 -2.99 16.41
CA PRO A 53 9.69 -4.13 15.49
C PRO A 53 8.48 -4.10 14.54
N ASN A 54 7.32 -3.63 15.01
CA ASN A 54 6.12 -3.53 14.18
C ASN A 54 6.24 -2.42 13.11
N LEU A 55 6.85 -1.28 13.45
CA LEU A 55 7.05 -0.17 12.52
C LEU A 55 8.21 -0.46 11.56
N GLU A 56 9.22 -1.20 12.00
CA GLU A 56 10.30 -1.71 11.16
C GLU A 56 9.81 -2.73 10.13
N ALA A 57 8.95 -3.67 10.54
CA ALA A 57 8.31 -4.60 9.61
C ALA A 57 7.47 -3.85 8.56
N LEU A 58 6.65 -2.89 9.00
CA LEU A 58 5.84 -2.07 8.09
C LEU A 58 6.70 -1.26 7.11
N ALA A 59 7.81 -0.69 7.59
CA ALA A 59 8.75 0.06 6.75
C ALA A 59 9.52 -0.83 5.76
N LYS A 60 9.73 -2.11 6.08
CA LYS A 60 10.38 -3.10 5.20
C LYS A 60 9.44 -3.63 4.12
N GLU A 61 8.16 -3.81 4.45
CA GLU A 61 7.13 -4.29 3.53
C GLU A 61 6.50 -3.18 2.68
N GLY A 62 6.66 -1.92 3.11
CA GLY A 62 6.06 -0.75 2.48
C GLY A 62 7.08 0.27 1.97
N LEU A 63 6.62 1.52 1.88
CA LEU A 63 7.44 2.67 1.52
C LEU A 63 7.80 3.46 2.77
N ARG A 64 9.07 3.91 2.86
CA ARG A 64 9.58 4.77 3.94
C ARG A 64 10.00 6.14 3.41
N PHE A 65 9.50 7.21 4.03
CA PHE A 65 9.82 8.59 3.66
C PHE A 65 10.96 9.15 4.52
N HIS A 66 12.04 9.59 3.90
CA HIS A 66 13.23 10.08 4.63
C HIS A 66 13.25 11.60 4.87
N SER A 67 12.36 12.34 4.21
CA SER A 67 12.27 13.79 4.33
C SER A 67 10.80 14.20 4.48
N SER A 68 10.39 14.50 5.71
CA SER A 68 9.08 15.03 6.04
C SER A 68 9.25 16.30 6.88
N ALA A 69 8.78 17.43 6.39
CA ALA A 69 8.77 18.66 7.17
C ALA A 69 7.61 18.61 8.18
N ILE A 70 7.95 18.57 9.47
CA ILE A 70 6.98 18.80 10.54
C ILE A 70 6.96 20.30 10.86
N PRO A 71 5.82 20.99 10.68
CA PRO A 71 5.71 22.37 11.12
C PRO A 71 5.89 22.43 12.64
N ARG A 72 6.70 23.37 13.12
CA ARG A 72 6.86 23.63 14.55
C ARG A 72 5.49 23.99 15.13
N VAL A 73 5.07 23.30 16.18
CA VAL A 73 3.90 23.70 16.97
C VAL A 73 4.18 25.07 17.58
N VAL A 74 3.55 26.11 17.05
CA VAL A 74 3.60 27.48 17.58
C VAL A 74 2.75 27.54 18.84
N GLY A 75 3.33 27.96 19.97
CA GLY A 75 2.58 28.26 21.20
C GLY A 75 2.89 27.41 22.44
N ARG A 76 3.88 26.50 22.42
CA ARG A 76 4.29 25.78 23.64
C ARG A 76 5.03 26.74 24.58
N ARG A 77 4.31 27.33 25.55
CA ARG A 77 4.89 28.16 26.61
C ARG A 77 5.77 27.24 27.48
N VAL A 78 7.09 27.34 27.31
CA VAL A 78 8.05 26.54 28.09
C VAL A 78 8.05 27.09 29.52
N PRO A 79 7.76 26.28 30.56
CA PRO A 79 7.96 26.74 31.93
C PRO A 79 9.46 26.93 32.14
N HIS A 80 9.86 28.16 32.46
CA HIS A 80 11.18 28.42 33.01
C HIS A 80 11.19 27.87 34.45
N TYR A 81 12.03 26.87 34.69
CA TYR A 81 12.43 26.44 36.04
C TYR A 81 13.87 26.88 36.28
#